data_AF-A0A945MEQ2-F1
#
_entry.id   AF-A0A945MEQ2-F1
#
_cell.length_a   1.000
_cell.length_b   1.000
_cell.length_c   1.000
_cell.angle_alpha   90.00
_cell.angle_beta   90.00
_cell.angle_gamma   90.00
#
_symmetry.space_group_name_H-M   'P 1'
#
loop_
_entity.id
_entity.type
_entity.pdbx_description
1 polymer ?
#
loop_
_entity_poly.entity_id
_entity_poly.type
_entity_poly.pdbx_seq_one_letter_code
_entity_poly.pdbx_strand_id
1 'polypeptide(L)'
;VIIFTIEYILRLWSCTENKASNYSHPILGRIKFIFSPMALIDLLAFLPFYLTAFVGIDLRILRILRMLRLLKLSRYSPALTIIWDVFVNQRRALTAAFFVMIIALLFTSSIIYVFESVAQPEKFGSIPDAMWWGLATLTTVGYGDVTPITAGGRIFASVTMIIAIGMAALPIGVIATGFSNEISKHEFMVTWRLIAKVPLFSNLDADQIANIASMLDPLRVPHSHAVIKKGEEADSMFFIIAGEVDVKVDPEPIKLRQGDFFGETGILRNTIRMADVVSVTDCQLLELRKDKFNELILIYPELGRHVEQVMENRMAQKTSD
;
A
#
# COMPACT_ATOMS: atom_id res chain seq x y z
N VAL A 1 -12.95 7.92 29.78
CA VAL A 1 -14.25 8.13 29.08
C VAL A 1 -14.46 9.60 28.80
N ILE A 2 -14.38 10.45 29.82
CA ILE A 2 -14.51 11.92 29.70
C ILE A 2 -13.66 12.50 28.55
N ILE A 3 -12.36 12.20 28.48
CA ILE A 3 -11.48 12.67 27.40
C ILE A 3 -12.01 12.29 26.00
N PHE A 4 -12.42 11.04 25.80
CA PHE A 4 -12.97 10.57 24.52
C PHE A 4 -14.32 11.20 24.19
N THR A 5 -15.14 11.49 25.20
CA THR A 5 -16.41 12.19 25.02
C THR A 5 -16.17 13.64 24.59
N ILE A 6 -15.25 14.33 25.26
CA ILE A 6 -14.86 15.71 24.90
C ILE A 6 -14.28 15.73 23.49
N GLU A 7 -13.34 14.84 23.17
CA GLU A 7 -12.76 14.69 21.84
C GLU A 7 -13.84 14.46 20.76
N TYR A 8 -14.80 13.57 21.02
CA TYR A 8 -15.90 13.29 20.09
C TYR A 8 -16.79 14.51 19.85
N ILE A 9 -17.16 15.23 20.92
CA ILE A 9 -17.97 16.46 20.84
C ILE A 9 -17.22 17.54 20.06
N LEU A 10 -15.93 17.75 20.35
CA LEU A 10 -15.10 18.72 19.63
C LEU A 10 -14.99 18.38 18.14
N ARG A 11 -14.84 17.10 17.79
CA ARG A 11 -14.83 16.65 16.39
C ARG A 11 -16.17 16.85 15.69
N LEU A 12 -17.28 16.55 16.37
CA LEU A 12 -18.63 16.85 15.86
C LEU A 12 -18.84 18.36 15.69
N TRP A 13 -18.17 19.16 16.52
CA TRP A 13 -18.24 20.61 16.44
C TRP A 13 -17.43 21.21 15.29
N SER A 14 -16.22 20.71 15.05
CA SER A 14 -15.32 21.18 13.99
C SER A 14 -15.58 20.54 12.61
N CYS A 15 -16.39 19.48 12.51
CA CYS A 15 -16.58 18.76 11.24
C CYS A 15 -17.15 19.62 10.10
N THR A 16 -17.84 20.72 10.43
CA THR A 16 -18.47 21.64 9.45
C THR A 16 -17.50 22.68 8.88
N GLU A 17 -16.30 22.79 9.42
CA GLU A 17 -15.33 23.84 9.06
C GLU A 17 -14.51 23.50 7.80
N ASN A 18 -14.37 22.21 7.48
CA ASN A 18 -13.67 21.77 6.29
C ASN A 18 -14.58 21.90 5.04
N LYS A 19 -14.44 23.02 4.32
CA LYS A 19 -15.20 23.35 3.09
C LYS A 19 -15.01 22.34 1.95
N ALA A 20 -13.90 21.59 1.93
CA ALA A 20 -13.64 20.54 0.93
C ALA A 20 -14.31 19.20 1.28
N SER A 21 -14.86 19.08 2.49
CA SER A 21 -15.52 17.86 2.96
C SER A 21 -17.03 17.91 2.71
N ASN A 22 -17.62 16.73 2.53
CA ASN A 22 -19.03 16.53 2.24
C ASN A 22 -19.95 16.78 3.47
N TYR A 23 -19.46 17.54 4.47
CA TYR A 23 -20.03 17.81 5.80
C TYR A 23 -20.25 19.31 6.10
N SER A 24 -20.19 20.17 5.08
CA SER A 24 -20.26 21.64 5.21
C SER A 24 -21.60 22.17 5.78
N HIS A 25 -22.68 21.41 5.69
CA HIS A 25 -24.00 21.83 6.19
C HIS A 25 -24.05 21.84 7.73
N PRO A 26 -24.58 22.89 8.39
CA PRO A 26 -24.52 23.04 9.85
C PRO A 26 -25.16 21.90 10.64
N ILE A 27 -26.28 21.34 10.16
CA ILE A 27 -27.05 20.29 10.84
C ILE A 27 -26.90 18.95 10.11
N LEU A 28 -27.19 18.94 8.80
CA LEU A 28 -27.11 17.73 7.97
C LEU A 28 -25.68 17.17 7.89
N GLY A 29 -24.66 18.04 7.87
CA GLY A 29 -23.25 17.64 7.85
C GLY A 29 -22.83 16.94 9.15
N ARG A 30 -23.33 17.41 10.30
CA ARG A 30 -23.08 16.80 11.61
C ARG A 30 -23.76 15.44 11.74
N ILE A 31 -25.01 15.32 11.30
CA ILE A 31 -25.72 14.03 11.28
C ILE A 31 -24.98 13.03 10.39
N LYS A 32 -24.60 13.45 9.18
CA LYS A 32 -23.81 12.63 8.26
C LYS A 32 -22.46 12.22 8.85
N PHE A 33 -21.82 13.09 9.63
CA PHE A 33 -20.58 12.78 10.34
C PHE A 33 -20.78 11.70 11.43
N ILE A 34 -21.85 11.77 12.23
CA ILE A 34 -22.16 10.77 13.28
C ILE A 34 -22.26 9.36 12.68
N PHE A 35 -22.90 9.24 11.51
CA PHE A 35 -23.04 7.97 10.79
C PHE A 35 -21.82 7.59 9.95
N SER A 36 -20.73 8.36 9.99
CA SER A 36 -19.47 7.94 9.36
C SER A 36 -18.85 6.76 10.15
N PRO A 37 -18.23 5.77 9.47
CA PRO A 37 -17.70 4.58 10.13
C PRO A 37 -16.74 4.90 11.28
N MET A 38 -15.89 5.91 11.12
CA MET A 38 -14.92 6.33 12.12
C MET A 38 -15.57 7.03 13.33
N ALA A 39 -16.60 7.86 13.11
CA ALA A 39 -17.34 8.47 14.20
C ALA A 39 -18.17 7.43 14.97
N LEU A 40 -18.69 6.41 14.27
CA LEU A 40 -19.40 5.30 14.90
C LEU A 40 -18.47 4.52 15.84
N ILE A 41 -17.24 4.21 15.40
CA ILE A 41 -16.21 3.58 16.25
C ILE A 41 -15.89 4.45 17.47
N ASP A 42 -15.73 5.77 17.27
CA ASP A 42 -15.47 6.70 18.36
C ASP A 42 -16.62 6.70 19.39
N LEU A 43 -17.87 6.71 18.93
CA LEU A 43 -19.07 6.66 19.77
C LEU A 43 -19.17 5.34 20.54
N LEU A 44 -19.07 4.21 19.84
CA LEU A 44 -19.18 2.87 20.43
C LEU A 44 -18.08 2.58 21.46
N ALA A 45 -16.92 3.22 21.35
CA ALA A 45 -15.81 3.02 22.27
C ALA A 45 -16.09 3.54 23.70
N PHE A 46 -17.01 4.50 23.86
CA PHE A 46 -17.36 5.07 25.18
C PHE A 46 -18.84 4.96 25.54
N LEU A 47 -19.73 4.71 24.57
CA LEU A 47 -21.17 4.53 24.78
C LEU A 47 -21.54 3.52 25.90
N PRO A 48 -20.88 2.35 26.03
CA PRO A 48 -21.22 1.37 27.07
C PRO A 48 -21.11 1.93 28.49
N PHE A 49 -20.20 2.87 28.74
CA PHE A 49 -20.08 3.52 30.05
C PHE A 49 -21.34 4.31 30.40
N TYR A 50 -21.83 5.14 29.47
CA TYR A 50 -23.01 5.95 29.70
C TYR A 50 -24.30 5.11 29.77
N LEU A 51 -24.42 4.07 28.96
CA LEU A 51 -25.58 3.16 29.03
C LEU A 51 -25.65 2.43 30.38
N THR A 52 -24.50 1.98 30.91
CA THR A 52 -24.45 1.34 32.24
C THR A 52 -24.78 2.35 33.34
N ALA A 53 -24.24 3.57 33.25
CA ALA A 53 -24.39 4.59 34.29
C ALA A 53 -25.81 5.18 34.38
N PHE A 54 -26.52 5.34 33.25
CA PHE A 54 -27.82 6.01 33.21
C PHE A 54 -29.02 5.07 33.02
N VAL A 55 -28.83 3.90 32.41
CA VAL A 55 -29.94 2.98 32.09
C VAL A 55 -29.95 1.76 33.02
N GLY A 56 -28.89 1.52 33.79
CA GLY A 56 -28.82 0.42 34.76
C GLY A 56 -28.80 -0.99 34.15
N ILE A 57 -28.65 -1.10 32.82
CA ILE A 57 -28.56 -2.39 32.13
C ILE A 57 -27.14 -2.94 32.34
N ASP A 58 -27.02 -4.19 32.80
CA ASP A 58 -25.72 -4.87 32.99
C ASP A 58 -25.11 -5.28 31.64
N LEU A 59 -24.58 -4.29 30.92
CA LEU A 59 -24.06 -4.41 29.56
C LEU A 59 -22.60 -4.90 29.57
N ARG A 60 -22.30 -5.97 30.33
CA ARG A 60 -20.94 -6.54 30.43
C ARG A 60 -20.40 -6.93 29.06
N ILE A 61 -21.24 -7.48 28.20
CA ILE A 61 -20.88 -7.88 26.83
C ILE A 61 -20.51 -6.64 26.00
N LEU A 62 -21.22 -5.51 26.15
CA LEU A 62 -20.87 -4.27 25.45
C LEU A 62 -19.55 -3.65 25.92
N ARG A 63 -18.98 -4.10 27.05
CA ARG A 63 -17.62 -3.71 27.45
C ARG A 63 -16.59 -4.13 26.41
N ILE A 64 -16.84 -5.16 25.61
CA ILE A 64 -15.97 -5.57 24.49
C ILE A 64 -15.90 -4.49 23.41
N LEU A 65 -16.95 -3.68 23.24
CA LEU A 65 -16.95 -2.55 22.30
C LEU A 65 -15.88 -1.50 22.66
N ARG A 66 -15.40 -1.50 23.91
CA ARG A 66 -14.26 -0.65 24.29
C ARG A 66 -12.99 -1.02 23.52
N MET A 67 -12.83 -2.27 23.07
CA MET A 67 -11.71 -2.71 22.23
C MET A 67 -11.77 -2.13 20.82
N LEU A 68 -12.94 -1.68 20.34
CA LEU A 68 -13.05 -0.95 19.07
C LEU A 68 -12.23 0.34 19.08
N ARG A 69 -11.82 0.85 20.27
CA ARG A 69 -10.85 1.96 20.35
C ARG A 69 -9.54 1.66 19.63
N LEU A 70 -9.14 0.38 19.51
CA LEU A 70 -7.94 -0.01 18.78
C LEU A 70 -8.07 0.32 17.30
N LEU A 71 -9.29 0.25 16.74
CA LEU A 71 -9.55 0.63 15.35
C LEU A 71 -9.36 2.13 15.11
N LYS A 72 -9.27 2.98 16.16
CA LYS A 72 -8.87 4.38 16.01
C LYS A 72 -7.44 4.52 15.46
N LEU A 73 -6.57 3.51 15.61
CA LEU A 73 -5.23 3.48 15.02
C LEU A 73 -5.26 3.61 13.49
N SER A 74 -6.35 3.17 12.84
CA SER A 74 -6.52 3.35 11.39
C SER A 74 -6.47 4.82 10.94
N ARG A 75 -6.82 5.77 11.81
CA ARG A 75 -6.72 7.21 11.54
C ARG A 75 -5.27 7.71 11.55
N TYR A 76 -4.40 7.05 12.29
CA TYR A 76 -3.03 7.48 12.52
C TYR A 76 -2.01 6.67 11.70
N SER A 77 -2.43 5.56 11.10
CA SER A 77 -1.59 4.70 10.28
C SER A 77 -2.08 4.67 8.83
N PRO A 78 -1.39 5.36 7.90
CA PRO A 78 -1.65 5.23 6.46
C PRO A 78 -1.53 3.78 5.96
N ALA A 79 -0.76 2.93 6.65
CA ALA A 79 -0.68 1.51 6.29
C ALA A 79 -2.03 0.81 6.46
N LEU A 80 -2.79 1.11 7.51
CA LEU A 80 -4.10 0.49 7.76
C LEU A 80 -5.16 0.91 6.74
N THR A 81 -5.05 2.12 6.17
CA THR A 81 -5.94 2.55 5.08
C THR A 81 -5.64 1.77 3.80
N ILE A 82 -4.36 1.52 3.49
CA ILE A 82 -3.96 0.66 2.37
C ILE A 82 -4.55 -0.76 2.53
N ILE A 83 -4.49 -1.35 3.73
CA ILE A 83 -5.12 -2.67 3.98
C ILE A 83 -6.60 -2.63 3.59
N TRP A 84 -7.33 -1.60 4.06
CA TRP A 84 -8.75 -1.46 3.77
C TRP A 84 -9.03 -1.31 2.27
N ASP A 85 -8.23 -0.49 1.58
CA ASP A 85 -8.36 -0.26 0.15
C ASP A 85 -8.12 -1.55 -0.65
N VAL A 86 -7.16 -2.38 -0.24
CA VAL A 86 -6.92 -3.70 -0.82
C VAL A 86 -8.16 -4.60 -0.69
N PHE A 87 -8.77 -4.68 0.49
CA PHE A 87 -9.98 -5.49 0.69
C PHE A 87 -11.15 -4.99 -0.18
N VAL A 88 -11.35 -3.68 -0.27
CA VAL A 88 -12.44 -3.10 -1.08
C VAL A 88 -12.20 -3.33 -2.57
N ASN A 89 -10.97 -3.10 -3.04
CA ASN A 89 -10.60 -3.25 -4.45
C ASN A 89 -10.61 -4.73 -4.88
N GLN A 90 -10.16 -5.64 -4.02
CA GLN A 90 -10.12 -7.08 -4.27
C GLN A 90 -11.38 -7.82 -3.84
N ARG A 91 -12.44 -7.11 -3.40
CA ARG A 91 -13.66 -7.73 -2.85
C ARG A 91 -14.24 -8.82 -3.73
N ARG A 92 -14.25 -8.63 -5.06
CA ARG A 92 -14.81 -9.61 -6.02
C ARG A 92 -14.01 -10.92 -6.02
N ALA A 93 -12.69 -10.82 -6.09
CA ALA A 93 -11.80 -11.98 -6.07
C ALA A 93 -11.83 -12.68 -4.72
N LEU A 94 -11.82 -11.92 -3.61
CA LEU A 94 -11.95 -12.47 -2.26
C LEU A 94 -13.29 -13.19 -2.07
N THR A 95 -14.41 -12.58 -2.48
CA THR A 95 -15.72 -13.22 -2.37
C THR A 95 -15.79 -14.51 -3.18
N ALA A 96 -15.19 -14.54 -4.37
CA ALA A 96 -15.13 -15.76 -5.19
C ALA A 96 -14.27 -16.85 -4.51
N ALA A 97 -13.11 -16.49 -3.96
CA ALA A 97 -12.25 -17.42 -3.24
C ALA A 97 -12.95 -18.02 -2.00
N PHE A 98 -13.58 -17.17 -1.16
CA PHE A 98 -14.35 -17.63 -0.01
C PHE A 98 -15.54 -18.50 -0.41
N PHE A 99 -16.23 -18.16 -1.51
CA PHE A 99 -17.34 -18.96 -2.01
C PHE A 99 -16.88 -20.37 -2.43
N VAL A 100 -15.75 -20.47 -3.15
CA VAL A 100 -15.16 -21.77 -3.52
C VAL A 100 -14.74 -22.56 -2.27
N MET A 101 -14.17 -21.90 -1.24
CA MET A 101 -13.84 -22.56 0.03
C MET A 101 -15.07 -23.11 0.76
N ILE A 102 -16.18 -22.38 0.76
CA ILE A 102 -17.44 -22.85 1.37
C ILE A 102 -17.97 -24.08 0.63
N ILE A 103 -17.92 -24.08 -0.71
CA ILE A 103 -18.35 -25.25 -1.50
C ILE A 103 -17.48 -26.47 -1.18
N ALA A 104 -16.15 -26.30 -1.18
CA ALA A 104 -15.24 -27.39 -0.84
C ALA A 104 -15.46 -27.88 0.59
N LEU A 105 -15.72 -26.98 1.55
CA LEU A 105 -16.05 -27.34 2.93
C LEU A 105 -17.29 -28.23 2.99
N LEU A 106 -18.39 -27.83 2.35
CA LEU A 106 -19.61 -28.62 2.33
C LEU A 106 -19.40 -29.98 1.66
N PHE A 107 -18.64 -30.02 0.56
CA PHE A 107 -18.35 -31.25 -0.17
C PHE A 107 -17.48 -32.22 0.65
N THR A 108 -16.37 -31.73 1.19
CA THR A 108 -15.48 -32.49 2.08
C THR A 108 -16.21 -33.01 3.31
N SER A 109 -17.04 -32.18 3.94
CA SER A 109 -17.80 -32.55 5.14
C SER A 109 -18.86 -33.61 4.84
N SER A 110 -19.52 -33.52 3.69
CA SER A 110 -20.52 -34.51 3.28
C SER A 110 -19.88 -35.86 2.96
N ILE A 111 -18.74 -35.87 2.27
CA ILE A 111 -18.04 -37.12 1.92
C ILE A 111 -17.46 -37.78 3.16
N ILE A 112 -16.81 -37.01 4.04
CA ILE A 112 -16.21 -37.59 5.24
C ILE A 112 -17.28 -38.12 6.20
N TYR A 113 -18.45 -37.47 6.28
CA TYR A 113 -19.60 -37.98 6.99
C TYR A 113 -20.02 -39.37 6.47
N VAL A 114 -20.08 -39.57 5.14
CA VAL A 114 -20.44 -40.88 4.57
C VAL A 114 -19.43 -41.97 4.96
N PHE A 115 -18.13 -41.65 5.01
CA PHE A 115 -17.11 -42.63 5.39
C PHE A 115 -17.02 -42.89 6.90
N GLU A 116 -17.19 -41.87 7.73
CA GLU A 116 -16.84 -41.93 9.16
C GLU A 116 -18.05 -41.94 10.10
N SER A 117 -19.27 -41.61 9.64
CA SER A 117 -20.46 -41.55 10.52
C SER A 117 -20.78 -42.86 11.23
N VAL A 118 -20.54 -44.01 10.57
CA VAL A 118 -20.76 -45.33 11.18
C VAL A 118 -19.63 -45.70 12.14
N ALA A 119 -18.38 -45.32 11.83
CA ALA A 119 -17.20 -45.67 12.63
C ALA A 119 -17.01 -44.74 13.84
N GLN A 120 -17.43 -43.48 13.72
CA GLN A 120 -17.24 -42.41 14.70
C GLN A 120 -18.50 -41.54 14.82
N PRO A 121 -19.64 -42.09 15.27
CA PRO A 121 -20.91 -41.36 15.35
C PRO A 121 -20.86 -40.16 16.31
N GLU A 122 -20.01 -40.19 17.34
CA GLU A 122 -19.85 -39.06 18.26
C GLU A 122 -19.10 -37.86 17.66
N LYS A 123 -18.30 -38.08 16.60
CA LYS A 123 -17.44 -37.04 15.99
C LYS A 123 -17.91 -36.63 14.60
N PHE A 124 -18.45 -37.57 13.83
CA PHE A 124 -18.97 -37.39 12.47
C PHE A 124 -20.47 -37.73 12.40
N GLY A 125 -21.21 -37.49 13.49
CA GLY A 125 -22.64 -37.83 13.60
C GLY A 125 -23.58 -36.97 12.75
N SER A 126 -23.11 -35.80 12.30
CA SER A 126 -23.85 -34.94 11.38
C SER A 126 -22.91 -34.21 10.42
N ILE A 127 -23.44 -33.67 9.33
CA ILE A 127 -22.66 -32.85 8.39
C ILE A 127 -22.04 -31.63 9.11
N PRO A 128 -22.78 -30.87 9.96
CA PRO A 128 -22.17 -29.80 10.75
C PRO A 128 -21.00 -30.25 11.65
N ASP A 129 -21.10 -31.42 12.28
CA ASP A 129 -19.99 -31.94 13.09
C ASP A 129 -18.77 -32.27 12.22
N ALA A 130 -19.01 -32.85 11.03
CA ALA A 130 -17.98 -33.08 10.03
C ALA A 130 -17.37 -31.79 9.46
N MET A 131 -18.13 -30.67 9.43
CA MET A 131 -17.63 -29.36 9.01
C MET A 131 -16.54 -28.81 9.92
N TRP A 132 -16.53 -29.17 11.21
CA TRP A 132 -15.43 -28.77 12.10
C TRP A 132 -14.09 -29.33 11.62
N TRP A 133 -14.06 -30.64 11.32
CA TRP A 133 -12.88 -31.29 10.76
C TRP A 133 -12.55 -30.76 9.36
N GLY A 134 -13.55 -30.58 8.50
CA GLY A 134 -13.38 -30.04 7.15
C GLY A 134 -12.79 -28.63 7.17
N LEU A 135 -13.25 -27.77 8.08
CA LEU A 135 -12.75 -26.40 8.24
C LEU A 135 -11.30 -26.43 8.74
N ALA A 136 -11.00 -27.21 9.77
CA ALA A 136 -9.64 -27.34 10.30
C ALA A 136 -8.65 -27.89 9.25
N THR A 137 -9.10 -28.79 8.38
CA THR A 137 -8.28 -29.40 7.32
C THR A 137 -8.09 -28.45 6.14
N LEU A 138 -9.18 -27.84 5.63
CA LEU A 138 -9.13 -26.93 4.48
C LEU A 138 -8.39 -25.62 4.77
N THR A 139 -8.42 -25.17 6.03
CA THR A 139 -7.65 -24.01 6.48
C THR A 139 -6.24 -24.37 6.97
N THR A 140 -5.83 -25.63 6.84
CA THR A 140 -4.50 -26.14 7.23
C THR A 140 -4.15 -25.97 8.71
N VAL A 141 -5.16 -25.78 9.59
CA VAL A 141 -4.97 -25.66 11.04
C VAL A 141 -4.69 -27.01 11.68
N GLY A 142 -5.53 -28.01 11.38
CA GLY A 142 -5.31 -29.39 11.79
C GLY A 142 -5.13 -29.60 13.30
N TYR A 143 -6.12 -29.24 14.13
CA TYR A 143 -6.04 -29.40 15.59
C TYR A 143 -5.71 -30.83 16.07
N GLY A 144 -6.05 -31.86 15.27
CA GLY A 144 -5.78 -33.26 15.59
C GLY A 144 -6.73 -33.88 16.61
N ASP A 145 -7.79 -33.17 16.98
CA ASP A 145 -8.84 -33.58 17.90
C ASP A 145 -9.82 -34.59 17.30
N VAL A 146 -10.01 -34.55 15.98
CA VAL A 146 -10.82 -35.49 15.20
C VAL A 146 -10.06 -35.84 13.92
N THR A 147 -9.98 -37.13 13.58
CA THR A 147 -9.35 -37.60 12.33
C THR A 147 -10.10 -38.81 11.75
N PRO A 148 -10.09 -38.99 10.42
CA PRO A 148 -10.68 -40.17 9.80
C PRO A 148 -9.91 -41.45 10.16
N ILE A 149 -10.64 -42.49 10.59
CA ILE A 149 -10.04 -43.78 10.96
C ILE A 149 -10.25 -44.85 9.89
N THR A 150 -11.24 -44.68 9.01
CA THR A 150 -11.52 -45.63 7.93
C THR A 150 -10.49 -45.50 6.79
N ALA A 151 -10.26 -46.59 6.07
CA ALA A 151 -9.35 -46.58 4.92
C ALA A 151 -9.81 -45.58 3.83
N GLY A 152 -11.11 -45.57 3.51
CA GLY A 152 -11.70 -44.63 2.55
C GLY A 152 -11.59 -43.18 3.01
N GLY A 153 -11.91 -42.91 4.28
CA GLY A 153 -11.77 -41.58 4.88
C GLY A 153 -10.34 -41.06 4.86
N ARG A 154 -9.35 -41.92 5.14
CA ARG A 154 -7.92 -41.54 5.10
C ARG A 154 -7.43 -41.21 3.69
N ILE A 155 -7.83 -42.00 2.69
CA ILE A 155 -7.48 -41.73 1.28
C ILE A 155 -8.09 -40.39 0.85
N PHE A 156 -9.38 -40.19 1.13
CA PHE A 156 -10.08 -38.95 0.78
C PHE A 156 -9.48 -37.72 1.50
N ALA A 157 -9.17 -37.86 2.79
CA ALA A 157 -8.53 -36.81 3.57
C ALA A 157 -7.15 -36.43 3.02
N SER A 158 -6.35 -37.41 2.62
CA SER A 158 -5.03 -37.17 2.03
C SER A 158 -5.14 -36.35 0.73
N VAL A 159 -6.08 -36.69 -0.15
CA VAL A 159 -6.35 -35.91 -1.37
C VAL A 159 -6.85 -34.51 -1.04
N THR A 160 -7.76 -34.39 -0.07
CA THR A 160 -8.31 -33.11 0.39
C THR A 160 -7.22 -32.17 0.93
N MET A 161 -6.27 -32.70 1.70
CA MET A 161 -5.15 -31.91 2.24
C MET A 161 -4.27 -31.29 1.14
N ILE A 162 -4.05 -32.01 0.03
CA ILE A 162 -3.30 -31.47 -1.12
C ILE A 162 -4.09 -30.33 -1.78
N ILE A 163 -5.39 -30.52 -1.99
CA ILE A 163 -6.28 -29.51 -2.57
C ILE A 163 -6.36 -28.26 -1.67
N ALA A 164 -6.41 -28.45 -0.35
CA ALA A 164 -6.49 -27.37 0.64
C ALA A 164 -5.34 -26.36 0.50
N ILE A 165 -4.12 -26.83 0.27
CA ILE A 165 -2.94 -25.96 0.08
C ILE A 165 -3.14 -25.02 -1.12
N GLY A 166 -3.62 -25.55 -2.26
CA GLY A 166 -3.90 -24.75 -3.45
C GLY A 166 -5.04 -23.76 -3.23
N MET A 167 -6.07 -24.15 -2.48
CA MET A 167 -7.21 -23.28 -2.16
C MET A 167 -6.81 -22.13 -1.22
N ALA A 168 -5.98 -22.39 -0.22
CA ALA A 168 -5.48 -21.37 0.71
C ALA A 168 -4.57 -20.33 0.01
N ALA A 169 -3.87 -20.72 -1.06
CA ALA A 169 -3.03 -19.82 -1.83
C ALA A 169 -3.81 -18.71 -2.56
N LEU A 170 -5.09 -18.94 -2.89
CA LEU A 170 -5.92 -17.96 -3.63
C LEU A 170 -6.15 -16.65 -2.85
N PRO A 171 -6.72 -16.64 -1.63
CA PRO A 171 -6.91 -15.39 -0.89
C PRO A 171 -5.57 -14.73 -0.54
N ILE A 172 -4.53 -15.50 -0.24
CA ILE A 172 -3.18 -14.98 0.05
C ILE A 172 -2.63 -14.26 -1.18
N GLY A 173 -2.68 -14.88 -2.37
CA GLY A 173 -2.20 -14.29 -3.62
C GLY A 173 -2.98 -13.05 -4.04
N VAL A 174 -4.31 -13.06 -3.89
CA VAL A 174 -5.17 -11.89 -4.15
C VAL A 174 -4.83 -10.71 -3.23
N ILE A 175 -4.62 -10.97 -1.95
CA ILE A 175 -4.22 -9.93 -0.99
C ILE A 175 -2.82 -9.42 -1.31
N ALA A 176 -1.86 -10.30 -1.57
CA ALA A 176 -0.48 -9.93 -1.87
C ALA A 176 -0.38 -9.07 -3.14
N THR A 177 -1.04 -9.48 -4.23
CA THR A 177 -1.12 -8.69 -5.47
C THR A 177 -1.88 -7.39 -5.25
N GLY A 178 -2.93 -7.39 -4.45
CA GLY A 178 -3.63 -6.17 -4.04
C GLY A 178 -2.75 -5.17 -3.32
N PHE A 179 -1.97 -5.62 -2.34
CA PHE A 179 -0.99 -4.78 -1.63
C PHE A 179 0.07 -4.22 -2.57
N SER A 180 0.66 -5.06 -3.41
CA SER A 180 1.65 -4.64 -4.40
C SER A 180 1.08 -3.51 -5.27
N ASN A 181 -0.12 -3.71 -5.83
CA ASN A 181 -0.78 -2.71 -6.66
C ASN A 181 -1.08 -1.40 -5.91
N GLU A 182 -1.53 -1.47 -4.67
CA GLU A 182 -1.91 -0.26 -3.91
C GLU A 182 -0.67 0.52 -3.41
N ILE A 183 0.41 -0.18 -3.06
CA ILE A 183 1.70 0.44 -2.75
C ILE A 183 2.27 1.13 -4.00
N SER A 184 2.29 0.45 -5.15
CA SER A 184 2.78 1.03 -6.40
C SER A 184 1.96 2.25 -6.83
N LYS A 185 0.63 2.26 -6.64
CA LYS A 185 -0.18 3.47 -6.87
C LYS A 185 0.21 4.63 -5.95
N HIS A 186 0.50 4.34 -4.68
CA HIS A 186 0.87 5.39 -3.74
C HIS A 186 2.26 5.95 -4.07
N GLU A 187 3.20 5.11 -4.49
CA GLU A 187 4.49 5.53 -5.04
C GLU A 187 4.30 6.39 -6.30
N PHE A 188 3.47 5.93 -7.24
CA PHE A 188 3.13 6.68 -8.45
C PHE A 188 2.51 8.06 -8.12
N MET A 189 1.57 8.15 -7.18
CA MET A 189 0.92 9.41 -6.80
C MET A 189 1.89 10.38 -6.12
N VAL A 190 2.84 9.86 -5.34
CA VAL A 190 3.93 10.64 -4.78
C VAL A 190 4.80 11.13 -5.94
N THR A 191 5.33 10.24 -6.77
CA THR A 191 6.15 10.56 -7.95
C THR A 191 5.47 11.58 -8.88
N TRP A 192 4.18 11.46 -9.15
CA TRP A 192 3.37 12.41 -9.92
C TRP A 192 3.44 13.83 -9.36
N ARG A 193 3.19 14.00 -8.06
CA ARG A 193 3.24 15.30 -7.38
C ARG A 193 4.65 15.91 -7.39
N LEU A 194 5.66 15.08 -7.56
CA LEU A 194 7.06 15.48 -7.59
C LEU A 194 7.47 15.88 -9.01
N ILE A 195 7.08 15.09 -10.03
CA ILE A 195 7.31 15.39 -11.45
C ILE A 195 6.62 16.68 -11.87
N ALA A 196 5.36 16.89 -11.44
CA ALA A 196 4.61 18.11 -11.74
C ALA A 196 5.26 19.40 -11.19
N LYS A 197 6.23 19.30 -10.26
CA LYS A 197 6.99 20.45 -9.75
C LYS A 197 8.24 20.78 -10.56
N VAL A 198 8.71 19.86 -11.41
CA VAL A 198 9.89 20.10 -12.24
C VAL A 198 9.42 20.87 -13.49
N PRO A 199 9.97 22.08 -13.76
CA PRO A 199 9.55 22.90 -14.90
C PRO A 199 9.62 22.17 -16.24
N LEU A 200 10.53 21.21 -16.36
CA LEU A 200 10.72 20.35 -17.53
C LEU A 200 9.43 19.61 -17.96
N PHE A 201 8.55 19.27 -17.01
CA PHE A 201 7.36 18.44 -17.24
C PHE A 201 6.05 19.24 -17.15
N SER A 202 6.10 20.57 -17.09
CA SER A 202 4.90 21.41 -16.91
C SER A 202 3.91 21.37 -18.07
N ASN A 203 4.37 21.01 -19.27
CA ASN A 203 3.60 21.06 -20.51
C ASN A 203 3.07 19.70 -20.97
N LEU A 204 3.21 18.67 -20.13
CA LEU A 204 2.77 17.32 -20.46
C LEU A 204 1.34 17.06 -19.97
N ASP A 205 0.59 16.26 -20.73
CA ASP A 205 -0.74 15.84 -20.35
C ASP A 205 -0.75 14.71 -19.30
N ALA A 206 -1.95 14.34 -18.84
CA ALA A 206 -2.12 13.34 -17.79
C ALA A 206 -1.50 11.97 -18.13
N ASP A 207 -1.67 11.54 -19.38
CA ASP A 207 -1.26 10.22 -19.85
C ASP A 207 0.24 10.17 -20.12
N GLN A 208 0.79 11.26 -20.67
CA GLN A 208 2.21 11.43 -20.90
C GLN A 208 3.00 11.37 -19.59
N ILE A 209 2.57 12.14 -18.58
CA ILE A 209 3.23 12.12 -17.28
C ILE A 209 3.08 10.73 -16.63
N ALA A 210 1.96 10.03 -16.81
CA ALA A 210 1.79 8.68 -16.27
C ALA A 210 2.79 7.68 -16.88
N ASN A 211 3.00 7.77 -18.20
CA ASN A 211 4.00 6.96 -18.88
C ASN A 211 5.42 7.27 -18.37
N ILE A 212 5.75 8.55 -18.21
CA ILE A 212 7.09 8.97 -17.74
C ILE A 212 7.32 8.59 -16.28
N ALA A 213 6.30 8.77 -15.43
CA ALA A 213 6.36 8.39 -14.02
C ALA A 213 6.59 6.89 -13.84
N SER A 214 6.09 6.05 -14.76
CA SER A 214 6.34 4.60 -14.74
C SER A 214 7.78 4.21 -15.09
N MET A 215 8.56 5.13 -15.66
CA MET A 215 9.97 4.96 -16.01
C MET A 215 10.93 5.48 -14.92
N LEU A 216 10.40 6.14 -13.88
CA LEU A 216 11.17 6.83 -12.85
C LEU A 216 11.08 6.08 -11.52
N ASP A 217 12.24 5.75 -10.96
CA ASP A 217 12.35 5.06 -9.66
C ASP A 217 12.63 6.09 -8.54
N PRO A 218 11.81 6.16 -7.48
CA PRO A 218 12.04 7.10 -6.39
C PRO A 218 13.21 6.66 -5.49
N LEU A 219 14.16 7.57 -5.25
CA LEU A 219 15.35 7.33 -4.44
C LEU A 219 15.44 8.33 -3.29
N ARG A 220 15.60 7.84 -2.05
CA ARG A 220 15.87 8.67 -0.87
C ARG A 220 17.32 8.55 -0.48
N VAL A 221 17.98 9.69 -0.34
CA VAL A 221 19.42 9.77 -0.06
C VAL A 221 19.62 10.58 1.23
N PRO A 222 20.29 10.05 2.26
CA PRO A 222 20.58 10.80 3.48
C PRO A 222 21.67 11.85 3.23
N HIS A 223 21.82 12.82 4.13
CA HIS A 223 22.92 13.79 4.12
C HIS A 223 24.32 13.15 4.01
N SER A 224 25.24 13.81 3.28
CA SER A 224 26.66 13.40 3.09
C SER A 224 26.84 12.04 2.39
N HIS A 225 25.90 11.64 1.54
CA HIS A 225 25.95 10.40 0.79
C HIS A 225 26.38 10.66 -0.66
N ALA A 226 27.30 9.85 -1.17
CA ALA A 226 27.73 9.91 -2.57
C ALA A 226 26.71 9.19 -3.46
N VAL A 227 25.94 9.96 -4.23
CA VAL A 227 24.94 9.44 -5.19
C VAL A 227 25.61 8.93 -6.45
N ILE A 228 26.63 9.64 -6.92
CA ILE A 228 27.46 9.25 -8.07
C ILE A 228 28.91 9.28 -7.60
N LYS A 229 29.69 8.27 -7.98
CA LYS A 229 31.14 8.33 -7.85
C LYS A 229 31.83 8.49 -9.20
N LYS A 230 32.85 9.33 -9.24
CA LYS A 230 33.68 9.54 -10.42
C LYS A 230 34.35 8.23 -10.84
N GLY A 231 34.31 7.94 -12.14
CA GLY A 231 34.92 6.75 -12.72
C GLY A 231 33.99 5.54 -12.86
N GLU A 232 32.81 5.56 -12.26
CA GLU A 232 31.81 4.50 -12.43
C GLU A 232 31.15 4.56 -13.82
N GLU A 233 30.46 3.49 -14.21
CA GLU A 233 29.66 3.49 -15.44
C GLU A 233 28.47 4.45 -15.30
N ALA A 234 28.08 5.11 -16.41
CA ALA A 234 26.90 5.96 -16.43
C ALA A 234 25.66 5.19 -16.91
N ASP A 235 24.93 4.68 -15.93
CA ASP A 235 23.74 3.85 -16.07
C ASP A 235 22.42 4.59 -15.80
N SER A 236 22.44 5.65 -14.98
CA SER A 236 21.25 6.40 -14.58
C SER A 236 21.46 7.92 -14.48
N MET A 237 20.40 8.71 -14.62
CA MET A 237 20.39 10.14 -14.28
C MET A 237 19.35 10.41 -13.19
N PHE A 238 19.47 11.55 -12.51
CA PHE A 238 18.68 11.84 -11.32
C PHE A 238 18.04 13.23 -11.41
N PHE A 239 16.76 13.32 -11.06
CA PHE A 239 16.03 14.58 -10.92
C PHE A 239 15.87 14.91 -9.42
N ILE A 240 16.20 16.13 -9.03
CA ILE A 240 16.13 16.58 -7.64
C ILE A 240 14.74 17.10 -7.34
N ILE A 241 14.05 16.41 -6.45
CA ILE A 241 12.70 16.78 -6.04
C ILE A 241 12.71 17.61 -4.77
N ALA A 242 13.58 17.26 -3.83
CA ALA A 242 13.76 17.98 -2.58
C ALA A 242 15.20 17.76 -2.09
N GLY A 243 15.75 18.78 -1.45
CA GLY A 243 17.13 18.78 -0.95
C GLY A 243 18.11 19.45 -1.91
N GLU A 244 19.39 19.37 -1.53
CA GLU A 244 20.52 19.94 -2.27
C GLU A 244 21.63 18.90 -2.45
N VAL A 245 22.30 18.93 -3.60
CA VAL A 245 23.49 18.11 -3.87
C VAL A 245 24.61 18.99 -4.40
N ASP A 246 25.86 18.59 -4.13
CA ASP A 246 27.06 19.19 -4.69
C ASP A 246 27.66 18.25 -5.74
N VAL A 247 27.85 18.76 -6.95
CA VAL A 247 28.68 18.12 -7.98
C VAL A 247 30.13 18.56 -7.76
N LYS A 248 31.01 17.64 -7.36
CA LYS A 248 32.41 17.91 -7.09
C LYS A 248 33.20 17.97 -8.39
N VAL A 249 33.28 19.17 -8.96
CA VAL A 249 34.07 19.50 -10.15
C VAL A 249 35.12 20.54 -9.79
N ASP A 250 36.29 20.47 -10.41
CA ASP A 250 37.35 21.48 -10.23
C ASP A 250 37.09 22.70 -11.12
N PRO A 251 37.35 23.95 -10.66
CA PRO A 251 37.96 24.32 -9.38
C PRO A 251 36.96 24.51 -8.21
N GLU A 252 35.68 24.72 -8.49
CA GLU A 252 34.63 24.90 -7.47
C GLU A 252 33.44 23.95 -7.67
N PRO A 253 32.87 23.41 -6.58
CA PRO A 253 31.72 22.53 -6.65
C PRO A 253 30.45 23.26 -7.10
N ILE A 254 29.68 22.63 -7.98
CA ILE A 254 28.41 23.16 -8.46
C ILE A 254 27.29 22.63 -7.57
N LYS A 255 26.57 23.53 -6.90
CA LYS A 255 25.42 23.17 -6.07
C LYS A 255 24.15 23.12 -6.91
N LEU A 256 23.42 22.01 -6.83
CA LEU A 256 22.14 21.78 -7.49
C LEU A 256 21.02 21.64 -6.45
N ARG A 257 19.83 22.13 -6.80
CA ARG A 257 18.67 22.25 -5.91
C ARG A 257 17.43 21.59 -6.53
N GLN A 258 16.32 21.63 -5.77
CA GLN A 258 15.01 21.22 -6.24
C GLN A 258 14.68 21.80 -7.64
N GLY A 259 14.30 20.91 -8.56
CA GLY A 259 14.00 21.24 -9.96
C GLY A 259 15.17 20.97 -10.91
N ASP A 260 16.40 20.90 -10.41
CA ASP A 260 17.57 20.54 -11.21
C ASP A 260 17.68 19.01 -11.40
N PHE A 261 18.52 18.61 -12.35
CA PHE A 261 18.90 17.21 -12.58
C PHE A 261 20.41 17.08 -12.81
N PHE A 262 20.94 15.86 -12.64
CA PHE A 262 22.35 15.53 -12.82
C PHE A 262 22.57 14.08 -13.30
N GLY A 263 23.76 13.79 -13.81
CA GLY A 263 24.16 12.47 -14.30
C GLY A 263 23.84 12.24 -15.79
N GLU A 264 23.20 13.20 -16.45
CA GLU A 264 22.81 13.20 -17.85
C GLU A 264 24.00 13.05 -18.81
N THR A 265 25.15 13.62 -18.44
CA THR A 265 26.31 13.71 -19.34
C THR A 265 26.84 12.33 -19.70
N GLY A 266 26.95 11.44 -18.71
CA GLY A 266 27.48 10.10 -18.94
C GLY A 266 26.53 9.21 -19.75
N ILE A 267 25.21 9.41 -19.59
CA ILE A 267 24.20 8.70 -20.38
C ILE A 267 24.28 9.13 -21.85
N LEU A 268 24.16 10.43 -22.11
CA LEU A 268 24.04 10.99 -23.45
C LEU A 268 25.33 10.82 -24.26
N ARG A 269 26.49 11.01 -23.63
CA ARG A 269 27.79 10.85 -24.31
C ARG A 269 28.29 9.41 -24.32
N ASN A 270 27.57 8.49 -23.68
CA ASN A 270 27.98 7.10 -23.51
C ASN A 270 29.38 6.99 -22.87
N THR A 271 29.61 7.75 -21.79
CA THR A 271 30.89 7.84 -21.07
C THR A 271 30.73 7.43 -19.61
N ILE A 272 31.86 7.22 -18.91
CA ILE A 272 31.89 7.07 -17.44
C ILE A 272 31.48 8.36 -16.70
N ARG A 273 31.23 8.25 -15.40
CA ARG A 273 30.91 9.36 -14.50
C ARG A 273 32.11 10.31 -14.36
N MET A 274 31.90 11.58 -14.70
CA MET A 274 32.96 12.59 -14.77
C MET A 274 33.28 13.27 -13.43
N ALA A 275 32.34 13.25 -12.48
CA ALA A 275 32.43 13.93 -11.20
C ALA A 275 31.67 13.15 -10.12
N ASP A 276 32.09 13.31 -8.87
CA ASP A 276 31.32 12.83 -7.72
C ASP A 276 30.11 13.74 -7.49
N VAL A 277 28.97 13.18 -7.10
CA VAL A 277 27.80 13.94 -6.67
C VAL A 277 27.44 13.51 -5.26
N VAL A 278 27.46 14.45 -4.32
CA VAL A 278 27.27 14.18 -2.89
C VAL A 278 26.09 15.00 -2.37
N SER A 279 25.21 14.37 -1.59
CA SER A 279 24.08 15.06 -0.96
C SER A 279 24.53 16.02 0.14
N VAL A 280 24.01 17.24 0.11
CA VAL A 280 24.25 18.29 1.12
C VAL A 280 23.14 18.30 2.16
N THR A 281 21.96 17.76 1.85
CA THR A 281 20.86 17.54 2.79
C THR A 281 20.30 16.14 2.61
N ASP A 282 19.28 15.76 3.37
CA ASP A 282 18.44 14.63 2.97
C ASP A 282 17.74 14.98 1.66
N CYS A 283 17.91 14.12 0.66
CA CYS A 283 17.43 14.33 -0.69
C CYS A 283 16.35 13.32 -1.07
N GLN A 284 15.37 13.80 -1.83
CA GLN A 284 14.43 12.97 -2.58
C GLN A 284 14.74 13.15 -4.05
N LEU A 285 15.09 12.06 -4.72
CA LEU A 285 15.50 12.02 -6.11
C LEU A 285 14.55 11.11 -6.89
N LEU A 286 14.42 11.36 -8.19
CA LEU A 286 13.87 10.38 -9.13
C LEU A 286 15.01 9.91 -10.04
N GLU A 287 15.24 8.61 -10.06
CA GLU A 287 16.22 7.95 -10.91
C GLU A 287 15.58 7.57 -12.24
N LEU A 288 16.27 7.86 -13.34
CA LEU A 288 15.93 7.42 -14.68
C LEU A 288 17.10 6.64 -15.27
N ARG A 289 16.90 5.33 -15.46
CA ARG A 289 17.90 4.47 -16.08
C ARG A 289 18.09 4.79 -17.56
N LYS A 290 19.28 4.50 -18.09
CA LYS A 290 19.71 4.80 -19.45
C LYS A 290 18.87 4.11 -20.52
N ASP A 291 18.49 2.86 -20.32
CA ASP A 291 17.58 2.14 -21.22
C ASP A 291 16.22 2.84 -21.32
N LYS A 292 15.69 3.29 -20.18
CA LYS A 292 14.45 4.04 -20.08
C LYS A 292 14.56 5.47 -20.59
N PHE A 293 15.70 6.13 -20.39
CA PHE A 293 15.97 7.44 -20.99
C PHE A 293 15.97 7.36 -22.52
N ASN A 294 16.61 6.33 -23.10
CA ASN A 294 16.62 6.11 -24.54
C ASN A 294 15.21 5.84 -25.11
N GLU A 295 14.39 5.07 -24.38
CA GLU A 295 12.97 4.89 -24.71
C GLU A 295 12.20 6.22 -24.64
N LEU A 296 12.46 7.01 -23.59
CA LEU A 296 11.79 8.28 -23.32
C LEU A 296 12.06 9.33 -24.41
N ILE A 297 13.31 9.49 -24.86
CA ILE A 297 13.66 10.45 -25.93
C ILE A 297 13.09 10.05 -27.29
N LEU A 298 12.86 8.76 -27.54
CA LEU A 298 12.19 8.28 -28.75
C LEU A 298 10.69 8.63 -28.75
N ILE A 299 10.05 8.51 -27.58
CA ILE A 299 8.62 8.83 -27.43
C ILE A 299 8.39 10.35 -27.33
N TYR A 300 9.30 11.08 -26.67
CA TYR A 300 9.20 12.52 -26.42
C TYR A 300 10.47 13.28 -26.87
N PRO A 301 10.66 13.53 -28.19
CA PRO A 301 11.86 14.18 -28.71
C PRO A 301 12.10 15.60 -28.18
N GLU A 302 11.03 16.33 -27.83
CA GLU A 302 11.11 17.67 -27.21
C GLU A 302 11.86 17.63 -25.86
N LEU A 303 11.66 16.57 -25.08
CA LEU A 303 12.31 16.39 -23.79
C LEU A 303 13.81 16.18 -23.97
N GLY A 304 14.20 15.36 -24.96
CA GLY A 304 15.61 15.15 -25.34
C GLY A 304 16.30 16.47 -25.68
N ARG A 305 15.67 17.29 -26.53
CA ARG A 305 16.19 18.62 -26.91
C ARG A 305 16.37 19.54 -25.70
N HIS A 306 15.44 19.54 -24.75
CA HIS A 306 15.56 20.39 -23.57
C HIS A 306 16.73 19.94 -22.67
N VAL A 307 16.93 18.63 -22.50
CA VAL A 307 18.07 18.10 -21.74
C VAL A 307 19.39 18.49 -22.40
N GLU A 308 19.50 18.37 -23.73
CA GLU A 308 20.66 18.80 -24.50
C GLU A 308 20.94 20.31 -24.33
N GLN A 309 19.90 21.15 -24.42
CA GLN A 309 20.04 22.59 -24.30
C GLN A 309 20.51 23.03 -22.90
N VAL A 310 20.01 22.39 -21.84
CA VAL A 310 20.48 22.65 -20.47
C VAL A 310 21.96 22.25 -20.32
N MET A 311 22.39 21.16 -20.95
CA MET A 311 23.81 20.76 -20.94
C MET A 311 24.71 21.77 -21.66
N GLU A 312 24.29 22.27 -22.82
CA GLU A 312 25.04 23.28 -23.57
C GLU A 312 25.21 24.56 -22.74
N ASN A 313 24.15 25.01 -22.07
CA ASN A 313 24.22 26.17 -21.17
C ASN A 313 25.18 25.95 -20.00
N ARG A 314 25.18 24.75 -19.39
CA ARG A 314 26.11 24.39 -18.30
C ARG A 314 27.56 24.30 -18.79
N MET A 315 27.79 23.86 -20.02
CA MET A 315 29.14 23.83 -20.64
C MET A 315 29.63 25.23 -21.02
N ALA A 316 28.75 26.09 -21.53
CA ALA A 316 29.07 27.47 -21.85
C ALA A 316 29.47 28.26 -20.58
N GLN A 317 28.78 28.05 -19.46
CA GLN A 317 29.15 28.63 -18.16
C GLN A 317 30.54 28.15 -17.69
N LYS A 318 30.91 26.89 -17.96
CA LYS A 318 32.24 26.35 -17.67
C LYS A 318 33.38 26.90 -18.53
N THR A 319 33.08 27.48 -19.69
CA THR A 319 34.10 27.96 -20.65
C THR A 319 34.25 29.48 -20.61
N SER A 320 33.40 30.18 -19.84
CA SER A 320 33.34 31.64 -19.75
C SER A 320 34.02 32.21 -18.49
N ASP A 321 34.54 31.34 -17.62
CA ASP A 321 35.35 31.64 -16.43
C ASP A 321 36.75 31.03 -16.58
#